data_AF-A0A8X6TUA0-F1
#
_entry.id   AF-A0A8X6TUA0-F1
#
_cell.length_a   1.000
_cell.length_b   1.000
_cell.length_c   1.000
_cell.angle_alpha   90.00
_cell.angle_beta   90.00
_cell.angle_gamma   90.00
#
_symmetry.space_group_name_H-M   'P 1'
#
loop_
_entity.id
_entity.type
_entity.pdbx_description
1 polymer ?
#
loop_
_entity_poly.entity_id
_entity_poly.type
_entity_poly.pdbx_seq_one_letter_code
_entity_poly.pdbx_strand_id
1 'polypeptide(L)'
;MEDKEGLREFNESVQLVENKYCVKLPWKEGMQEKLGNNREVALRRFKGLVEKFKRDPVLYKEYQEPHPAVVREDKVSSRLRIVFDGAAYEEGQYSLNDYLKTGINLYPNLFELLIKFRENAVAYIADIQQTFLQISIDTEDRRFTRYFLDRKFKFE
;
A
#
# COMPACT_ATOMS: atom_id res chain seq x y z
N MET A 1 -0.69 -15.85 19.57
CA MET A 1 -0.10 -17.14 19.10
C MET A 1 -0.02 -17.09 17.59
N GLU A 2 -1.14 -16.79 16.91
CA GLU A 2 -1.23 -16.53 15.45
C GLU A 2 -0.23 -15.49 14.93
N ASP A 3 -0.08 -14.38 15.64
CA ASP A 3 0.85 -13.29 15.37
C ASP A 3 2.32 -13.70 15.18
N LYS A 4 2.82 -14.63 16.01
CA LYS A 4 4.20 -15.14 15.91
C LYS A 4 4.37 -16.13 14.77
N GLU A 5 3.31 -16.89 14.49
CA GLU A 5 3.26 -17.84 13.38
C GLU A 5 3.22 -17.12 12.04
N GLY A 6 2.42 -16.06 11.91
CA GLY A 6 2.39 -15.22 10.71
C GLY A 6 3.74 -14.56 10.42
N LEU A 7 4.46 -14.10 11.46
CA LEU A 7 5.82 -13.58 11.27
C LEU A 7 6.81 -14.67 10.82
N ARG A 8 6.69 -15.88 11.38
CA ARG A 8 7.53 -17.01 11.00
C ARG A 8 7.32 -17.39 9.53
N GLU A 9 6.06 -17.56 9.13
CA GLU A 9 5.67 -17.87 7.75
C GLU A 9 6.15 -16.78 6.77
N PHE A 10 5.99 -15.50 7.14
CA PHE A 10 6.50 -14.39 6.35
C PHE A 10 8.02 -14.47 6.16
N ASN A 11 8.78 -14.67 7.24
CA ASN A 11 10.24 -14.79 7.18
C ASN A 11 10.69 -16.01 6.37
N GLU A 12 9.99 -17.14 6.48
CA GLU A 12 10.25 -18.34 5.68
C GLU A 12 9.95 -18.11 4.19
N SER A 13 9.06 -17.16 3.86
CA SER A 13 8.76 -16.79 2.47
C SER A 13 9.78 -15.83 1.82
N VAL A 14 10.65 -15.20 2.61
CA VAL A 14 11.58 -14.18 2.12
C VAL A 14 12.70 -14.84 1.31
N GLN A 15 12.85 -14.41 0.06
CA GLN A 15 13.90 -14.89 -0.85
C GLN A 15 14.67 -13.71 -1.44
N LEU A 16 15.98 -13.84 -1.63
CA LEU A 16 16.76 -12.83 -2.36
C LEU A 16 16.83 -13.22 -3.84
N VAL A 17 16.17 -12.45 -4.70
CA VAL A 17 16.11 -12.67 -6.15
C VAL A 17 16.61 -11.42 -6.85
N GLU A 18 17.68 -11.54 -7.64
CA GLU A 18 18.24 -10.42 -8.44
C GLU A 18 18.48 -9.14 -7.62
N ASN A 19 19.06 -9.28 -6.41
CA ASN A 19 19.32 -8.21 -5.43
C ASN A 19 18.07 -7.54 -4.84
N LYS A 20 16.89 -8.15 -4.97
CA LYS A 20 15.67 -7.70 -4.30
C LYS A 20 15.13 -8.79 -3.39
N TYR A 21 14.60 -8.38 -2.24
CA TYR A 21 13.86 -9.30 -1.39
C TYR A 21 12.50 -9.57 -2.04
N CYS A 22 12.18 -10.83 -2.30
CA CYS A 22 10.89 -11.29 -2.77
C CYS A 22 10.14 -11.94 -1.60
N VAL A 23 8.88 -11.57 -1.40
CA VAL A 23 8.06 -12.06 -0.29
C VAL A 23 6.68 -12.50 -0.77
N LYS A 24 6.07 -13.45 -0.06
CA LYS A 24 4.66 -13.80 -0.23
C LYS A 24 3.79 -12.89 0.63
N LEU A 25 2.55 -12.64 0.20
CA LEU A 25 1.59 -11.92 1.01
C LEU A 25 1.17 -12.81 2.20
N PRO A 26 1.03 -12.24 3.41
CA PRO A 26 0.70 -13.01 4.60
C PRO A 26 -0.79 -13.34 4.61
N TRP A 27 -1.22 -14.34 3.83
CA TRP A 27 -2.62 -14.73 3.73
C TRP A 27 -3.13 -15.36 5.03
N LYS A 28 -4.37 -15.07 5.41
CA LYS A 28 -5.11 -15.92 6.35
C LYS A 28 -5.41 -17.29 5.70
N GLU A 29 -5.52 -18.32 6.52
CA GLU A 29 -5.67 -19.69 6.04
C GLU A 29 -6.87 -19.86 5.09
N GLY A 30 -6.62 -20.37 3.89
CA GLY A 30 -7.63 -20.58 2.84
C GLY A 30 -8.29 -19.31 2.30
N MET A 31 -7.77 -18.11 2.62
CA MET A 31 -8.34 -16.83 2.16
C MET A 31 -7.85 -16.43 0.76
N GLN A 32 -6.65 -16.84 0.37
CA GLN A 32 -6.07 -16.52 -0.95
C GLN A 32 -6.99 -16.96 -2.12
N GLU A 33 -7.62 -18.13 -2.01
CA GLU A 33 -8.52 -18.67 -3.03
C GLU A 33 -9.91 -18.03 -3.01
N LYS A 34 -10.31 -17.48 -1.86
CA LYS A 34 -11.63 -16.85 -1.66
C LYS A 34 -11.68 -15.41 -2.15
N LEU A 35 -10.52 -14.79 -2.39
CA LEU A 35 -10.47 -13.42 -2.88
C LEU A 35 -10.81 -13.39 -4.37
N GLY A 36 -12.06 -13.02 -4.66
CA GLY A 36 -12.59 -12.87 -6.01
C GLY A 36 -12.03 -11.66 -6.76
N ASN A 37 -12.30 -11.61 -8.06
CA ASN A 37 -11.92 -10.48 -8.91
C ASN A 37 -12.84 -9.27 -8.66
N ASN A 38 -12.30 -8.13 -8.27
CA ASN A 38 -13.03 -6.89 -7.99
C ASN A 38 -13.15 -5.93 -9.20
N ARG A 39 -12.89 -6.40 -10.43
CA ARG A 39 -12.89 -5.54 -11.63
C ARG A 39 -14.24 -4.90 -11.92
N GLU A 40 -15.33 -5.63 -11.77
CA GLU A 40 -16.68 -5.08 -12.00
C GLU A 40 -17.02 -3.98 -11.00
N VAL A 41 -16.65 -4.19 -9.74
CA VAL A 41 -16.75 -3.21 -8.65
C VAL A 41 -15.95 -1.96 -8.98
N ALA A 42 -14.67 -2.12 -9.36
CA ALA A 42 -13.81 -1.02 -9.76
C ALA A 42 -14.40 -0.24 -10.94
N LEU A 43 -14.96 -0.94 -11.94
CA LEU A 43 -15.59 -0.31 -13.10
C LEU A 43 -16.88 0.43 -12.73
N ARG A 44 -17.70 -0.13 -11.84
CA ARG A 44 -18.92 0.51 -11.34
C ARG A 44 -18.59 1.80 -10.58
N ARG A 45 -17.60 1.76 -9.70
CA ARG A 45 -17.09 2.94 -8.98
C ARG A 45 -16.53 3.99 -9.94
N PHE A 46 -15.75 3.57 -10.92
CA PHE A 46 -15.22 4.46 -11.95
C PHE A 46 -16.36 5.14 -12.71
N LYS A 47 -17.34 4.38 -13.21
CA LYS A 47 -18.52 4.95 -13.89
C LYS A 47 -19.31 5.91 -12.99
N GLY A 48 -19.52 5.56 -11.72
CA GLY A 48 -20.18 6.44 -10.76
C GLY A 48 -19.43 7.76 -10.55
N LEU A 49 -18.10 7.71 -10.51
CA LEU A 49 -17.25 8.90 -10.44
C LEU A 49 -17.37 9.76 -11.71
N VAL A 50 -17.37 9.13 -12.89
CA VAL A 50 -17.57 9.82 -14.17
C VAL A 50 -18.94 10.51 -14.23
N GLU A 51 -20.01 9.84 -13.80
CA GLU A 51 -21.34 10.45 -13.75
C GLU A 51 -21.43 11.58 -12.73
N LYS A 52 -20.70 11.49 -11.61
CA LYS A 52 -20.60 12.59 -10.64
C LYS A 52 -19.91 13.81 -11.27
N PHE A 53 -18.85 13.61 -12.03
CA PHE A 53 -18.17 14.68 -12.77
C PHE A 53 -19.05 15.31 -13.85
N LYS A 54 -19.94 14.55 -14.50
CA LYS A 54 -20.96 15.11 -15.42
C LYS A 54 -21.98 15.99 -14.73
N ARG A 55 -22.38 15.62 -13.52
CA ARG A 55 -23.35 16.40 -12.74
C ARG A 55 -22.74 17.64 -12.12
N ASP A 56 -21.45 17.59 -11.81
CA ASP A 56 -20.71 18.69 -11.18
C ASP A 56 -19.40 18.98 -11.93
N PRO A 57 -19.46 19.86 -12.94
CA PRO A 57 -18.28 20.27 -13.69
C PRO A 57 -17.24 21.02 -12.84
N VAL A 58 -17.64 21.65 -11.73
CA VAL A 58 -16.71 22.34 -10.82
C VAL A 58 -15.88 21.31 -10.08
N LEU A 59 -16.52 20.26 -9.54
CA LEU A 59 -15.83 19.14 -8.92
C LEU A 59 -14.88 18.44 -9.89
N TYR A 60 -15.26 18.28 -11.16
CA TYR A 60 -14.36 17.71 -12.17
C TYR A 60 -13.10 18.56 -12.36
N LYS A 61 -13.27 19.89 -12.47
CA LYS A 61 -12.16 20.83 -12.61
C LYS A 61 -11.23 20.79 -11.39
N GLU A 62 -11.78 20.80 -10.18
CA GLU A 62 -10.99 20.67 -8.94
C GLU A 62 -10.24 19.34 -8.84
N TYR A 63 -10.80 18.26 -9.41
CA TYR A 63 -10.18 16.94 -9.43
C TYR A 63 -9.06 16.83 -10.48
N GLN A 64 -9.16 17.58 -11.59
CA GLN A 64 -8.11 17.68 -12.60
C GLN A 64 -6.96 18.60 -12.17
N GLU A 65 -7.29 19.67 -11.44
CA GLU A 65 -6.27 20.50 -10.85
C GLU A 65 -5.46 19.65 -9.87
N PRO A 66 -4.12 19.67 -9.95
CA PRO A 66 -3.32 19.02 -8.92
C PRO A 66 -3.78 19.59 -7.58
N HIS A 67 -4.31 18.73 -6.70
CA HIS A 67 -4.65 19.10 -5.33
C HIS A 67 -3.56 20.05 -4.83
N PRO A 68 -3.90 21.25 -4.32
CA PRO A 68 -2.90 22.23 -3.90
C PRO A 68 -1.91 21.46 -3.06
N ALA A 69 -0.70 21.31 -3.59
CA ALA A 69 0.29 20.47 -2.96
C ALA A 69 0.40 21.00 -1.54
N VAL A 70 0.42 20.12 -0.54
CA VAL A 70 0.83 20.53 0.79
C VAL A 70 2.30 20.92 0.65
N VAL A 71 2.54 22.16 0.26
CA VAL A 71 3.85 22.78 0.13
C VAL A 71 4.30 22.98 1.57
N ARG A 72 5.01 21.98 2.07
CA ARG A 72 5.88 22.17 3.23
C ARG A 72 7.07 22.97 2.70
N GLU A 73 7.25 24.20 3.18
CA GLU A 73 8.32 25.11 2.75
C GLU A 73 9.72 24.47 2.88
N ASP A 74 9.82 23.46 3.73
CA ASP A 74 10.98 22.62 4.03
C ASP A 74 11.26 21.50 3.00
N LYS A 75 10.38 21.22 2.02
CA LYS A 75 10.62 20.18 1.00
C LYS A 75 10.32 20.67 -0.44
N VAL A 76 11.40 20.81 -1.22
CA VAL A 76 11.42 21.22 -2.64
C VAL A 76 10.64 20.29 -3.59
N SER A 77 10.16 19.11 -3.15
CA SER A 77 9.32 18.28 -4.01
C SER A 77 8.19 17.57 -3.26
N SER A 78 7.02 18.19 -3.23
CA SER A 78 5.75 17.47 -3.07
C SER A 78 5.32 16.93 -4.43
N ARG A 79 6.09 15.96 -4.97
CA ARG A 79 5.65 15.19 -6.15
C ARG A 79 4.30 14.55 -5.81
N LEU A 80 3.35 14.62 -6.74
CA LEU A 80 2.08 13.91 -6.66
C LEU A 80 2.30 12.46 -6.20
N ARG A 81 1.59 12.02 -5.15
CA ARG A 81 1.66 10.65 -4.64
C ARG A 81 0.37 9.92 -4.99
N ILE A 82 0.50 8.79 -5.68
CA ILE A 82 -0.61 7.87 -5.89
C ILE A 82 -0.72 7.02 -4.62
N VAL A 83 -1.87 7.12 -3.94
CA VAL A 83 -2.19 6.32 -2.76
C VAL A 83 -3.16 5.22 -3.18
N PHE A 84 -2.83 3.98 -2.86
CA PHE A 84 -3.68 2.82 -3.13
C PHE A 84 -4.49 2.49 -1.88
N ASP A 85 -5.81 2.44 -2.02
CA ASP A 85 -6.71 2.09 -0.92
C ASP A 85 -6.92 0.58 -0.87
N GLY A 86 -6.14 -0.11 -0.02
CA GLY A 86 -6.29 -1.54 0.25
C GLY A 86 -7.47 -1.89 1.19
N ALA A 87 -8.10 -0.87 1.78
CA ALA A 87 -9.26 -1.03 2.66
C ALA A 87 -10.59 -0.87 1.91
N ALA A 88 -10.56 -0.60 0.60
CA ALA A 88 -11.76 -0.50 -0.21
C ALA A 88 -12.54 -1.83 -0.25
N TYR A 89 -13.77 -1.83 0.26
CA TYR A 89 -14.72 -2.96 0.21
C TYR A 89 -16.09 -2.54 -0.33
N GLU A 90 -16.88 -3.47 -0.87
CA GLU A 90 -18.32 -3.28 -1.16
C GLU A 90 -19.18 -3.84 -0.03
N GLU A 91 -20.42 -3.36 0.09
CA GLU A 91 -21.37 -3.85 1.09
C GLU A 91 -21.54 -5.38 0.98
N GLY A 92 -21.18 -6.09 2.05
CA GLY A 92 -21.19 -7.56 2.10
C GLY A 92 -19.94 -8.25 1.54
N GLN A 93 -18.88 -7.52 1.19
CA GLN A 93 -17.58 -8.06 0.78
C GLN A 93 -16.48 -7.61 1.75
N TYR A 94 -15.40 -8.39 1.83
CA TYR A 94 -14.22 -8.08 2.65
C TYR A 94 -13.18 -7.30 1.83
N SER A 95 -12.42 -6.41 2.48
CA SER A 95 -11.31 -5.67 1.87
C SER A 95 -10.06 -6.55 1.75
N LEU A 96 -9.10 -6.21 0.89
CA LEU A 96 -7.84 -6.95 0.79
C LEU A 96 -7.15 -7.09 2.16
N ASN A 97 -7.19 -6.03 2.99
CA ASN A 97 -6.63 -6.05 4.34
C ASN A 97 -7.27 -7.11 5.24
N ASP A 98 -8.55 -7.43 5.04
CA ASP A 98 -9.25 -8.45 5.82
C ASP A 98 -8.82 -9.88 5.45
N TYR A 99 -8.32 -10.10 4.22
CA TYR A 99 -7.80 -11.39 3.76
C TYR A 99 -6.36 -11.65 4.23
N LEU A 100 -5.65 -10.63 4.68
CA LEU A 100 -4.27 -10.70 5.14
C LEU A 100 -4.20 -10.82 6.67
N LYS A 101 -3.20 -11.56 7.17
CA LYS A 101 -2.86 -11.62 8.59
C LYS A 101 -2.32 -10.26 9.03
N THR A 102 -2.78 -9.79 10.18
CA THR A 102 -2.19 -8.61 10.82
C THR A 102 -0.81 -8.99 11.34
N GLY A 103 0.21 -8.21 10.97
CA GLY A 103 1.56 -8.40 11.48
C GLY A 103 1.70 -7.95 12.93
N ILE A 104 2.69 -8.50 13.63
CA ILE A 104 3.05 -8.00 14.96
C ILE A 104 3.67 -6.61 14.88
N ASN A 105 3.54 -5.87 15.97
CA ASN A 105 4.28 -4.63 16.14
C ASN A 105 5.79 -4.94 16.28
N LEU A 106 6.56 -4.63 15.23
CA LEU A 106 8.02 -4.77 15.19
C LEU A 106 8.76 -3.48 15.59
N TYR A 107 8.04 -2.42 15.97
CA TYR A 107 8.70 -1.18 16.37
C TYR A 107 9.47 -1.39 17.67
N PRO A 108 10.78 -1.04 17.70
CA PRO A 108 11.54 -1.09 18.93
C PRO A 108 10.94 -0.10 19.95
N ASN A 109 11.05 -0.42 21.24
CA ASN A 109 10.63 0.50 22.28
C ASN A 109 11.46 1.79 22.18
N LEU A 110 10.78 2.94 22.08
CA LEU A 110 11.45 4.23 21.90
C LEU A 110 12.40 4.56 23.05
N PHE A 111 12.05 4.22 24.28
CA PHE A 111 12.90 4.45 25.45
C PHE A 111 14.18 3.61 25.39
N GLU A 112 14.06 2.33 25.03
CA GLU A 112 15.21 1.44 24.84
C GLU A 112 16.12 1.94 23.71
N LEU A 113 15.54 2.38 22.59
CA LEU A 113 16.28 2.94 21.47
C LEU A 113 17.05 4.20 21.88
N LEU A 114 16.45 5.09 22.67
CA LEU A 114 17.09 6.31 23.17
C LEU A 114 18.22 6.03 24.16
N ILE A 115 18.11 4.97 24.97
CA ILE A 115 19.20 4.54 25.85
C ILE A 115 20.37 4.01 25.01
N LYS A 116 20.12 3.10 24.08
CA LYS A 116 21.15 2.55 23.17
C LYS A 116 21.85 3.63 22.36
N PHE A 117 21.10 4.65 21.93
CA PHE A 117 21.66 5.79 21.20
C PHE A 117 22.61 6.64 22.05
N ARG A 118 22.44 6.65 23.38
CA ARG A 118 23.28 7.39 24.33
C ARG A 118 24.41 6.55 24.94
N GLU A 119 24.39 5.23 24.75
CA GLU A 119 25.38 4.31 25.29
C GLU A 119 26.78 4.52 24.67
N ASN A 120 26.82 4.98 23.41
CA ASN A 120 28.05 5.21 22.68
C ASN A 120 28.27 6.70 22.40
N ALA A 121 29.53 7.13 22.36
CA ALA A 121 29.90 8.53 22.10
C ALA A 121 29.57 9.00 20.66
N VAL A 122 29.38 8.06 19.73
CA VAL A 122 29.11 8.33 18.31
C VAL A 122 27.97 7.43 17.86
N ALA A 123 27.02 8.01 17.12
CA ALA A 123 25.90 7.29 16.52
C ALA A 123 25.80 7.60 15.02
N TYR A 124 25.56 6.57 14.22
CA TYR A 124 25.32 6.70 12.78
C TYR A 124 23.82 6.64 12.48
N ILE A 125 23.36 7.52 11.61
CA ILE A 125 21.98 7.57 11.13
C ILE A 125 22.02 7.51 9.61
N ALA A 126 21.22 6.63 9.02
CA ALA A 126 21.05 6.52 7.58
C ALA A 126 19.56 6.38 7.26
N ASP A 127 19.12 7.05 6.20
CA ASP A 127 17.79 6.87 5.61
C ASP A 127 17.91 5.92 4.43
N ILE A 128 17.13 4.83 4.45
CA ILE A 128 17.06 3.92 3.31
C ILE A 128 15.97 4.44 2.39
N GLN A 129 16.38 5.03 1.27
CA GLN A 129 15.42 5.54 0.30
C GLN A 129 14.60 4.41 -0.32
N GLN A 130 13.29 4.62 -0.40
CA GLN A 130 12.36 3.74 -1.13
C GLN A 130 12.42 2.26 -0.69
N THR A 131 12.56 1.98 0.61
CA THR A 131 12.59 0.63 1.19
C THR A 131 11.51 -0.30 0.65
N PHE A 132 10.26 0.18 0.59
CA PHE A 132 9.13 -0.61 0.08
C PHE A 132 9.28 -1.00 -1.40
N LEU A 133 10.03 -0.24 -2.22
CA LEU A 133 10.27 -0.56 -3.63
C LEU A 133 11.42 -1.55 -3.83
N GLN A 134 12.23 -1.78 -2.79
CA GLN A 134 13.28 -2.81 -2.79
C GLN A 134 12.72 -4.21 -2.48
N ILE A 135 11.46 -4.28 -2.03
CA ILE A 135 10.74 -5.51 -1.76
C ILE A 135 9.81 -5.81 -2.95
N SER A 136 10.01 -6.98 -3.55
CA SER A 136 9.17 -7.53 -4.61
C SER A 136 8.14 -8.49 -4.02
N ILE A 137 6.98 -8.57 -4.66
CA ILE A 137 5.94 -9.56 -4.32
C ILE A 137 6.15 -10.79 -5.19
N ASP A 138 5.92 -11.96 -4.61
CA ASP A 138 5.91 -13.25 -5.30
C ASP A 138 5.00 -13.24 -6.53
N THR A 139 5.39 -13.96 -7.57
CA THR A 139 4.70 -13.96 -8.87
C THR A 139 3.24 -14.39 -8.75
N GLU A 140 2.92 -15.31 -7.85
CA GLU A 140 1.55 -15.78 -7.62
C GLU A 140 0.67 -14.67 -7.01
N ASP A 141 1.25 -13.87 -6.11
CA ASP A 141 0.53 -12.86 -5.33
C ASP A 141 0.42 -11.50 -6.03
N ARG A 142 1.26 -11.24 -7.05
CA ARG A 142 1.19 -10.01 -7.87
C ARG A 142 -0.18 -9.75 -8.49
N ARG A 143 -1.02 -10.78 -8.65
CA ARG A 143 -2.37 -10.63 -9.20
C ARG A 143 -3.29 -9.80 -8.30
N PHE A 144 -3.05 -9.81 -6.99
CA PHE A 144 -3.89 -9.14 -5.98
C PHE A 144 -3.51 -7.67 -5.75
N THR A 145 -2.36 -7.25 -6.28
CA THR A 145 -1.89 -5.86 -6.24
C THR A 145 -1.99 -5.18 -7.61
N ARG A 146 -2.80 -5.73 -8.53
CA ARG A 146 -3.07 -5.10 -9.83
C ARG A 146 -4.09 -3.98 -9.67
N TYR A 147 -3.86 -2.89 -10.41
CA TYR A 147 -4.75 -1.73 -10.41
C TYR A 147 -5.33 -1.51 -11.80
N PHE A 148 -6.58 -1.06 -11.84
CA PHE A 148 -7.21 -0.58 -13.05
C PHE A 148 -6.82 0.88 -13.28
N LEU A 149 -6.17 1.17 -14.42
CA LEU A 149 -5.82 2.51 -14.84
C LEU A 149 -6.32 2.73 -16.27
N ASP A 150 -7.33 3.57 -16.43
CA ASP A 150 -7.75 4.03 -17.76
C ASP A 150 -6.93 5.26 -18.17
N ARG A 151 -5.98 5.05 -19.10
CA ARG A 151 -5.13 6.13 -19.64
C ARG A 151 -5.80 6.96 -20.72
N LYS A 152 -6.96 6.52 -21.22
CA LYS A 152 -7.67 7.17 -22.34
C LYS A 152 -8.85 7.99 -21.88
N PHE A 153 -9.23 7.90 -20.61
CA PHE A 153 -10.32 8.70 -20.07
C PHE A 153 -9.97 10.19 -20.17
N LYS A 154 -10.65 10.87 -21.10
CA LYS A 154 -10.70 12.31 -21.21
C LYS A 154 -12.17 12.70 -21.15
N PHE A 155 -12.44 13.77 -20.43
CA PHE A 155 -13.77 14.36 -20.39
C PHE A 155 -13.83 15.37 -21.53
N GLU A 156 -14.76 15.18 -22.47
CA GLU A 156 -15.11 16.14 -23.52
C GLU A 156 -16.29 16.98 -23.08
#